data_AF-A0A251XNG9-F1
#
_entry.id   AF-A0A251XNG9-F1
#
_cell.length_a   1.000
_cell.length_b   1.000
_cell.length_c   1.000
_cell.angle_alpha   90.00
_cell.angle_beta   90.00
_cell.angle_gamma   90.00
#
_symmetry.space_group_name_H-M   'P 1'
#
loop_
_entity.id
_entity.type
_entity.pdbx_description
1 polymer ?
#
loop_
_entity_poly.entity_id
_entity_poly.type
_entity_poly.pdbx_seq_one_letter_code
_entity_poly.pdbx_strand_id
1 'polypeptide(L)'
;MVRGRVDAGGARFNLGEATVTRATLRLHGPAMAADALGSSYVLGSDLEHARLAALFDGMLLDAGLHDRVLAEVVAPLERARAEADDVRAAEARSTLVDFFTVARENG
;
A
#
# COMPACT_ATOMS: atom_id res chain seq x y z
N MET A 1 7.98 -16.16 -0.07
CA MET A 1 7.71 -16.93 -1.30
C MET A 1 6.54 -16.32 -2.04
N VAL A 2 6.76 -15.90 -3.28
CA VAL A 2 5.72 -15.37 -4.18
C VAL A 2 5.08 -16.54 -4.92
N ARG A 3 3.75 -16.52 -5.03
CA ARG A 3 2.99 -17.55 -5.73
C ARG A 3 2.22 -16.96 -6.91
N GLY A 4 2.39 -17.57 -8.08
CA GLY A 4 1.59 -17.30 -9.26
C GLY A 4 0.38 -18.24 -9.34
N ARG A 5 -0.50 -17.98 -10.31
CA ARG A 5 -1.60 -18.88 -10.68
C ARG A 5 -1.58 -19.13 -12.19
N VAL A 6 -1.70 -20.38 -12.61
CA VAL A 6 -1.82 -20.77 -14.02
C VAL A 6 -3.04 -20.05 -14.63
N ASP A 7 -2.89 -19.46 -15.82
CA ASP A 7 -3.97 -18.75 -16.53
C ASP A 7 -4.77 -17.76 -15.67
N ALA A 8 -4.11 -17.06 -14.74
CA ALA A 8 -4.66 -16.15 -13.73
C ALA A 8 -5.62 -16.77 -12.67
N GLY A 9 -6.39 -17.80 -13.03
CA GLY A 9 -7.44 -18.41 -12.21
C GLY A 9 -7.15 -19.84 -11.71
N GLY A 10 -6.12 -20.50 -12.22
CA GLY A 10 -5.85 -21.92 -12.05
C GLY A 10 -5.00 -22.28 -10.82
N ALA A 11 -4.31 -23.42 -10.90
CA ALA A 11 -3.51 -23.94 -9.79
C ALA A 11 -2.41 -22.95 -9.36
N ARG A 12 -2.13 -22.92 -8.04
CA ARG A 12 -1.02 -22.11 -7.49
C ARG A 12 0.31 -22.80 -7.77
N PHE A 13 1.33 -22.01 -8.10
CA PHE A 13 2.71 -22.49 -8.22
C PHE A 13 3.68 -21.48 -7.60
N ASN A 14 4.88 -21.93 -7.25
CA ASN A 14 5.91 -21.06 -6.68
C ASN A 14 6.55 -20.24 -7.82
N LEU A 15 6.35 -18.91 -7.80
CA LEU A 15 6.90 -17.99 -8.80
C LEU A 15 8.33 -17.56 -8.46
N GLY A 16 8.67 -17.58 -7.17
CA GLY A 16 10.00 -17.23 -6.69
C GLY A 16 9.96 -16.64 -5.28
N GLU A 17 10.92 -15.76 -5.00
CA GLU A 17 11.09 -15.10 -3.72
C GLU A 17 11.16 -13.58 -3.88
N ALA A 18 10.79 -12.89 -2.81
CA ALA A 18 10.90 -11.44 -2.72
C ALA A 18 11.37 -11.09 -1.31
N THR A 19 12.31 -10.14 -1.21
CA THR A 19 12.81 -9.65 0.06
C THR A 19 11.68 -8.93 0.80
N VAL A 20 11.52 -9.23 2.08
CA VAL A 20 10.54 -8.58 2.96
C VAL A 20 11.26 -8.20 4.24
N THR A 21 11.06 -6.96 4.66
CA THR A 21 11.49 -6.48 5.97
C THR A 21 10.29 -6.50 6.91
N ARG A 22 10.48 -7.04 8.11
CA ARG A 22 9.48 -7.09 9.16
C ARG A 22 9.97 -6.29 10.37
N ALA A 23 9.09 -5.47 10.95
CA ALA A 23 9.31 -4.86 12.26
C ALA A 23 8.14 -5.16 13.20
N THR A 24 8.43 -5.29 14.49
CA THR A 24 7.42 -5.39 15.56
C THR A 24 7.93 -4.58 16.74
N LEU A 25 7.14 -3.62 17.20
CA LEU A 25 7.51 -2.66 18.25
C LEU A 25 6.49 -2.71 19.39
N ARG A 26 6.98 -2.49 20.61
CA ARG A 26 6.13 -2.13 21.75
C ARG A 26 6.26 -0.64 21.97
N LEU A 27 5.14 0.06 21.92
CA LEU A 27 5.05 1.48 22.18
C LEU A 27 4.60 1.66 23.64
N HIS A 28 5.20 2.64 24.29
CA HIS A 28 4.94 2.99 25.69
C HIS A 28 5.21 4.48 25.88
N GLY A 29 4.57 5.11 26.87
CA GLY A 29 4.90 6.48 27.29
C GLY A 29 3.67 7.38 27.49
N PRO A 30 3.90 8.60 28.01
CA PRO A 30 2.82 9.48 28.48
C PRO A 30 1.93 10.05 27.37
N ALA A 31 2.38 9.97 26.11
CA ALA A 31 1.59 10.38 24.95
C ALA A 31 0.54 9.33 24.53
N MET A 32 0.58 8.13 25.14
CA MET A 32 -0.36 7.04 24.87
C MET A 32 -1.24 6.77 26.09
N ALA A 33 -2.49 6.39 25.83
CA ALA A 33 -3.44 5.95 26.85
C ALA A 33 -3.06 4.58 27.43
N ALA A 34 -2.43 3.72 26.64
CA ALA A 34 -1.91 2.42 27.07
C ALA A 34 -0.75 1.97 26.18
N ASP A 35 0.04 1.00 26.67
CA ASP A 35 1.04 0.32 25.85
C ASP A 35 0.36 -0.36 24.65
N ALA A 36 0.97 -0.26 23.47
CA ALA A 36 0.47 -0.88 22.24
C ALA A 36 1.56 -1.68 21.53
N LEU A 37 1.15 -2.70 20.77
CA LEU A 37 2.04 -3.44 19.87
C LEU A 37 1.74 -3.05 18.43
N GLY A 38 2.77 -2.61 17.72
CA GLY A 38 2.69 -2.32 16.30
C GLY A 38 3.54 -3.27 15.47
N SER A 39 3.06 -3.65 14.29
CA SER A 39 3.71 -4.61 13.40
C SER A 39 3.69 -4.16 11.95
N SER A 40 4.70 -4.54 11.19
CA SER A 40 4.76 -4.25 9.76
C SER A 40 5.46 -5.35 8.96
N TYR A 41 5.09 -5.44 7.69
CA TYR A 41 5.75 -6.23 6.65
C TYR A 41 5.85 -5.38 5.39
N VAL A 42 7.07 -5.01 5.01
CA VAL A 42 7.33 -4.10 3.88
C VAL A 42 8.15 -4.83 2.84
N LEU A 43 7.76 -4.72 1.57
CA LEU A 43 8.53 -5.26 0.45
C LEU A 43 9.87 -4.54 0.33
N GLY A 44 10.95 -5.29 0.14
CA GLY A 44 12.30 -4.77 0.06
C GLY A 44 13.04 -4.82 1.40
N SER A 45 14.15 -4.06 1.47
CA SER A 45 15.13 -4.10 2.56
C SER A 45 15.22 -2.78 3.35
N ASP A 46 14.22 -1.91 3.24
CA ASP A 46 14.18 -0.64 3.96
C ASP A 46 13.74 -0.87 5.42
N LEU A 47 14.73 -0.91 6.31
CA LEU A 47 14.52 -1.11 7.75
C LEU A 47 13.78 0.05 8.40
N GLU A 48 14.04 1.28 7.96
CA GLU A 48 13.45 2.47 8.57
C GLU A 48 11.98 2.58 8.18
N HIS A 49 11.65 2.30 6.93
CA HIS A 49 10.25 2.23 6.49
C HIS A 49 9.49 1.16 7.29
N ALA A 50 10.03 -0.06 7.43
CA ALA A 50 9.37 -1.09 8.24
C ALA A 50 9.18 -0.63 9.70
N ARG A 51 10.18 0.01 10.30
CA ARG A 51 10.10 0.54 11.67
C ARG A 51 9.01 1.60 11.81
N LEU A 52 8.97 2.58 10.90
CA LEU A 52 7.96 3.64 10.90
C LEU A 52 6.55 3.09 10.67
N ALA A 53 6.39 2.11 9.76
CA ALA A 53 5.10 1.45 9.55
C ALA A 53 4.62 0.73 10.81
N ALA A 54 5.49 0.02 11.52
CA ALA A 54 5.15 -0.64 12.78
C ALA A 54 4.83 0.39 13.89
N LEU A 55 5.51 1.54 13.91
CA LEU A 55 5.21 2.62 14.84
C LEU A 55 3.80 3.18 14.61
N PHE A 56 3.46 3.53 13.38
CA PHE A 56 2.13 4.07 13.07
C PHE A 56 1.01 3.03 13.22
N ASP A 57 1.27 1.75 12.94
CA ASP A 57 0.34 0.65 13.27
C ASP A 57 0.02 0.62 14.77
N GLY A 58 1.05 0.68 15.63
CA GLY A 58 0.85 0.73 17.09
C GLY A 58 0.12 2.00 17.55
N MET A 59 0.40 3.16 16.96
CA MET A 59 -0.30 4.41 17.28
C MET A 59 -1.78 4.40 16.86
N LEU A 60 -2.13 3.69 15.78
CA LEU A 60 -3.52 3.54 15.36
C LEU A 60 -4.36 2.72 16.35
N LEU A 61 -3.75 1.94 17.24
CA LEU A 61 -4.46 1.22 18.30
C LEU A 61 -4.80 2.11 19.50
N ASP A 62 -4.21 3.30 19.60
CA ASP A 62 -4.48 4.25 20.67
C ASP A 62 -5.61 5.21 20.28
N ALA A 63 -6.68 5.22 21.06
CA ALA A 63 -7.87 6.03 20.76
C ALA A 63 -7.60 7.54 20.75
N GLY A 64 -6.59 8.04 21.47
CA GLY A 64 -6.22 9.45 21.49
C GLY A 64 -5.34 9.86 20.31
N LEU A 65 -4.68 8.91 19.65
CA LEU A 65 -3.80 9.15 18.51
C LEU A 65 -4.42 8.74 17.17
N HIS A 66 -5.40 7.83 17.18
CA HIS A 66 -6.00 7.22 15.99
C HIS A 66 -6.40 8.25 14.91
N ASP A 67 -7.31 9.16 15.25
CA ASP A 67 -7.85 10.14 14.30
C ASP A 67 -6.76 11.07 13.77
N ARG A 68 -5.80 11.41 14.62
CA ARG A 68 -4.68 12.26 14.25
C ARG A 68 -3.74 11.57 13.26
N VAL A 69 -3.40 10.30 13.49
CA VAL A 69 -2.57 9.52 12.57
C VAL A 69 -3.28 9.34 11.22
N LEU A 70 -4.59 9.09 11.22
CA LEU A 70 -5.37 9.03 10.00
C LEU A 70 -5.33 10.35 9.22
N ALA A 71 -5.59 11.47 9.89
CA ALA A 71 -5.69 12.78 9.26
C ALA A 71 -4.34 13.34 8.79
N GLU A 72 -3.29 13.20 9.60
CA GLU A 72 -1.99 13.84 9.37
C GLU A 72 -1.00 12.95 8.60
N VAL A 73 -1.20 11.62 8.59
CA VAL A 73 -0.24 10.67 7.98
C VAL A 73 -0.89 9.82 6.91
N VAL A 74 -1.94 9.05 7.25
CA VAL A 74 -2.51 8.06 6.32
C VAL A 74 -3.20 8.74 5.13
N ALA A 75 -4.16 9.64 5.39
CA ALA A 75 -4.92 10.28 4.32
C ALA A 75 -4.06 11.12 3.35
N PRO A 76 -3.04 11.88 3.79
CA PRO A 76 -2.09 12.52 2.88
C PRO A 76 -1.30 11.54 2.01
N LEU A 77 -0.81 10.44 2.59
CA LEU A 77 -0.06 9.41 1.85
C LEU A 77 -0.94 8.68 0.83
N GLU A 78 -2.19 8.39 1.17
CA GLU A 78 -3.17 7.81 0.25
C GLU A 78 -3.45 8.73 -0.94
N ARG A 79 -3.64 10.04 -0.70
CA ARG A 79 -3.83 11.01 -1.78
C ARG A 79 -2.61 11.09 -2.69
N ALA A 80 -1.41 11.25 -2.13
CA ALA A 80 -0.18 11.28 -2.90
C ALA A 80 0.03 9.99 -3.72
N ARG A 81 -0.38 8.83 -3.16
CA ARG A 81 -0.31 7.56 -3.86
C ARG A 81 -1.29 7.49 -5.03
N ALA A 82 -2.54 7.90 -4.82
CA ALA A 82 -3.58 7.93 -5.84
C ALA A 82 -3.18 8.85 -7.01
N GLU A 83 -2.66 10.05 -6.71
CA GLU A 83 -2.16 10.98 -7.71
C GLU A 83 -1.03 10.36 -8.55
N ALA A 84 -0.08 9.68 -7.93
CA ALA A 84 0.99 8.98 -8.65
C ALA A 84 0.48 7.81 -9.49
N ASP A 85 -0.54 7.08 -9.03
CA ASP A 85 -1.19 6.01 -9.78
C ASP A 85 -1.97 6.56 -10.99
N ASP A 86 -2.65 7.70 -10.85
CA ASP A 86 -3.36 8.38 -11.93
C ASP A 86 -2.42 8.87 -13.03
N VAL A 87 -1.27 9.43 -12.67
CA VAL A 87 -0.22 9.83 -13.63
C VAL A 87 0.27 8.62 -14.40
N ARG A 88 0.62 7.52 -13.72
CA ARG A 88 1.06 6.27 -14.38
C ARG A 88 -0.02 5.69 -15.29
N ALA A 89 -1.28 5.73 -14.87
CA ALA A 89 -2.40 5.25 -15.68
C ALA A 89 -2.59 6.11 -16.94
N ALA A 90 -2.45 7.44 -16.82
CA ALA A 90 -2.51 8.34 -17.95
C ALA A 90 -1.39 8.08 -18.97
N GLU A 91 -0.16 7.88 -18.51
CA GLU A 91 0.98 7.50 -19.36
C GLU A 91 0.71 6.17 -20.07
N ALA A 92 0.24 5.14 -19.36
CA ALA A 92 -0.08 3.84 -19.95
C ALA A 92 -1.17 3.92 -21.03
N ARG A 93 -2.21 4.76 -20.83
CA ARG A 93 -3.29 4.98 -21.81
C ARG A 93 -2.77 5.52 -23.15
N SER A 94 -1.65 6.25 -23.17
CA SER A 94 -1.06 6.73 -24.43
C SER A 94 -0.59 5.60 -25.35
N THR A 95 -0.41 4.39 -24.82
CA THR A 95 -0.01 3.19 -25.56
C THR A 95 -1.19 2.24 -25.88
N LEU A 96 -2.42 2.64 -25.54
CA LEU A 96 -3.61 1.86 -25.85
C LEU A 96 -3.88 1.90 -27.36
N VAL A 97 -4.09 0.73 -27.97
CA VAL A 97 -4.48 0.62 -29.36
C VAL A 97 -6.00 0.50 -29.45
N ASP A 98 -6.65 1.55 -29.94
CA ASP A 98 -8.08 1.56 -30.23
C ASP A 98 -8.36 0.97 -31.62
N PHE A 99 -8.96 -0.23 -31.67
CA PHE A 99 -9.31 -0.90 -32.93
C PHE A 99 -10.57 -0.35 -33.61
N PHE A 100 -11.42 0.35 -32.87
CA PHE A 100 -12.68 0.89 -33.36
C PHE A 100 -12.82 2.35 -32.97
N THR A 101 -13.25 3.19 -33.91
CA THR A 101 -13.67 4.57 -33.64
C THR A 101 -15.12 4.72 -34.09
N VAL A 102 -15.98 5.31 -33.25
CA VAL A 102 -17.40 5.49 -33.56
C VAL A 102 -17.56 6.65 -34.54
N ALA A 103 -17.85 6.35 -35.81
CA ALA A 103 -18.33 7.32 -36.77
C ALA A 103 -19.85 7.46 -36.65
N ARG A 104 -20.36 8.69 -36.50
CA ARG A 104 -21.80 8.96 -36.68
C ARG A 104 -22.04 9.16 -38.16
N GLU A 105 -22.60 8.17 -38.83
CA GLU A 105 -23.22 8.37 -40.14
C GLU A 105 -24.56 9.07 -39.91
N ASN A 106 -24.68 10.33 -40.35
CA ASN A 106 -25.96 11.02 -40.42
C ASN A 106 -26.73 10.43 -41.60
N GLY A 107 -27.81 9.70 -41.32
CA GLY A 107 -28.83 9.32 -42.30
C GLY A 107 -29.77 10.47 -42.63
#